data_AF-A0A349L6A7-F1
#
_entry.id   AF-A0A349L6A7-F1
#
_cell.length_a   1.000
_cell.length_b   1.000
_cell.length_c   1.000
_cell.angle_alpha   90.00
_cell.angle_beta   90.00
_cell.angle_gamma   90.00
#
_symmetry.space_group_name_H-M   'P 1'
#
loop_
_entity.id
_entity.type
_entity.pdbx_description
1 polymer ?
#
loop_
_entity_poly.entity_id
_entity_poly.type
_entity_poly.pdbx_seq_one_letter_code
_entity_poly.pdbx_strand_id
1 'polypeptide(L)'
;GERFQVKRITVHPGGKLSLQMHHHRAEHWVVVSGTARVTCGEKVSLLSENESTYIPIGMNHRLENPGRLPLHIIEVQSGSYLGEDDIVRFEDVYQRA
;
A
#
# COMPACT_ATOMS: atom_id res chain seq x y z
N GLY A 1 -1.75 13.88 -11.21
CA GLY A 1 -2.76 14.64 -11.96
C GLY A 1 -3.83 15.13 -11.03
N GLU A 2 -4.89 15.74 -11.54
CA GLU A 2 -5.97 16.31 -10.72
C GLU A 2 -6.71 15.25 -9.88
N ARG A 3 -6.88 14.03 -10.41
CA ARG A 3 -7.63 12.95 -9.76
C ARG A 3 -6.81 11.70 -9.42
N PHE A 4 -5.49 11.77 -9.62
CA PHE A 4 -4.62 10.64 -9.37
C PHE A 4 -3.22 11.08 -8.92
N GLN A 5 -2.56 10.23 -8.15
CA GLN A 5 -1.14 10.34 -7.81
C GLN A 5 -0.46 9.00 -8.06
N VAL A 6 0.76 9.03 -8.59
CA VAL A 6 1.57 7.82 -8.76
C VAL A 6 2.78 7.94 -7.85
N LYS A 7 3.00 6.92 -7.01
CA LYS A 7 4.15 6.83 -6.11
C LYS A 7 4.94 5.57 -6.39
N ARG A 8 6.27 5.67 -6.24
CA ARG A 8 7.15 4.50 -6.16
C ARG A 8 7.47 4.25 -4.69
N ILE A 9 7.07 3.10 -4.19
CA ILE A 9 7.32 2.68 -2.81
C ILE A 9 8.44 1.63 -2.81
N THR A 10 9.36 1.75 -1.85
CA THR A 10 10.39 0.74 -1.59
C THR A 10 10.23 0.25 -0.17
N VAL A 11 10.09 -1.06 0.02
CA VAL A 11 10.03 -1.70 1.32
C VAL A 11 11.24 -2.60 1.47
N HIS A 12 12.10 -2.31 2.45
CA HIS A 12 13.26 -3.14 2.74
C HIS A 12 12.87 -4.55 3.22
N PRO A 13 13.74 -5.55 3.08
CA PRO A 13 13.49 -6.91 3.58
C PRO A 13 12.98 -6.93 5.03
N GLY A 14 11.89 -7.64 5.29
CA GLY A 14 11.24 -7.70 6.61
C GLY A 14 10.48 -6.43 7.02
N GLY A 15 10.54 -5.36 6.21
CA GLY A 15 9.82 -4.13 6.43
C GLY A 15 8.31 -4.29 6.21
N LYS A 16 7.55 -3.48 6.94
CA LYS A 16 6.10 -3.34 6.78
C LYS A 16 5.68 -1.89 6.95
N LEU A 17 4.63 -1.51 6.24
CA LEU A 17 3.90 -0.28 6.49
C LEU A 17 2.90 -0.50 7.64
N SER A 18 2.48 0.57 8.31
CA SER A 18 1.39 0.53 9.28
C SER A 18 0.10 0.11 8.59
N LEU A 19 -0.81 -0.55 9.30
CA LEU A 19 -2.15 -0.84 8.77
C LEU A 19 -2.85 0.51 8.56
N GLN A 20 -3.42 0.75 7.38
CA GLN A 20 -3.99 2.05 7.08
C GLN A 20 -5.26 1.93 6.22
N MET A 21 -5.99 3.03 6.11
CA MET A 21 -7.24 3.14 5.36
C MET A 21 -7.40 4.58 4.86
N HIS A 22 -8.15 4.75 3.77
CA HIS A 22 -8.42 6.05 3.15
C HIS A 22 -9.92 6.24 2.91
N HIS A 23 -10.46 7.40 3.27
CA HIS A 23 -11.89 7.68 3.08
C HIS A 23 -12.24 8.15 1.67
N HIS A 24 -11.29 8.74 0.93
CA HIS A 24 -11.60 9.46 -0.30
C HIS A 24 -10.86 8.96 -1.55
N ARG A 25 -9.95 7.98 -1.39
CA ARG A 25 -9.19 7.40 -2.50
C ARG A 25 -9.14 5.88 -2.47
N ALA A 26 -9.16 5.32 -3.68
CA ALA A 26 -8.78 3.94 -3.92
C ALA A 26 -7.32 3.88 -4.36
N GLU A 27 -6.72 2.71 -4.26
CA GLU A 27 -5.34 2.49 -4.69
C GLU A 27 -5.22 1.25 -5.56
N HIS A 28 -4.26 1.27 -6.48
CA HIS A 28 -3.83 0.11 -7.24
C HIS A 28 -2.33 -0.04 -7.06
N TRP A 29 -1.91 -1.19 -6.53
CA TRP A 29 -0.50 -1.51 -6.34
C TRP A 29 -0.05 -2.55 -7.35
N VAL A 30 1.07 -2.29 -8.02
CA VAL A 30 1.72 -3.22 -8.94
C VAL A 30 3.12 -3.52 -8.42
N VAL A 31 3.42 -4.80 -8.22
CA VAL A 31 4.76 -5.23 -7.80
C VAL A 31 5.70 -5.13 -9.00
N VAL A 32 6.70 -4.27 -8.91
CA VAL A 32 7.73 -4.11 -9.95
C VAL A 32 8.84 -5.14 -9.76
N SER A 33 9.24 -5.42 -8.51
CA SER A 33 10.22 -6.46 -8.20
C SER A 33 10.12 -6.92 -6.75
N GLY A 34 10.54 -8.16 -6.49
CA GLY A 34 10.46 -8.80 -5.17
C GLY A 34 9.11 -9.46 -4.89
N THR A 35 8.80 -9.67 -3.61
CA THR A 35 7.56 -10.32 -3.16
C THR A 35 6.85 -9.45 -2.15
N ALA A 36 5.59 -9.13 -2.39
CA ALA A 36 4.73 -8.40 -1.48
C ALA A 36 3.80 -9.36 -0.74
N ARG A 37 3.65 -9.18 0.57
CA ARG A 37 2.46 -9.67 1.29
C ARG A 37 1.54 -8.49 1.49
N VAL A 38 0.34 -8.58 0.93
CA VAL A 38 -0.68 -7.54 1.04
C VAL A 38 -1.83 -8.06 1.89
N THR A 39 -2.22 -7.27 2.89
CA THR A 39 -3.49 -7.40 3.58
C THR A 39 -4.46 -6.38 2.98
N CYS A 40 -5.67 -6.81 2.60
CA CYS A 40 -6.75 -5.95 2.12
C CYS A 40 -8.07 -6.47 2.71
N GLY A 41 -8.59 -5.74 3.70
CA GLY A 41 -9.64 -6.22 4.60
C GLY A 41 -9.19 -7.48 5.33
N GLU A 42 -9.98 -8.54 5.21
CA GLU A 42 -9.70 -9.85 5.81
C GLU A 42 -8.78 -10.72 4.94
N LYS A 43 -8.55 -10.33 3.68
CA LYS A 43 -7.75 -11.12 2.75
C LYS A 43 -6.27 -10.81 2.89
N VAL A 44 -5.45 -11.85 3.01
CA VAL A 44 -4.00 -11.77 2.91
C VAL A 44 -3.54 -12.54 1.68
N SER A 45 -2.74 -11.90 0.83
CA SER A 45 -2.21 -12.50 -0.40
C SER A 45 -0.73 -12.20 -0.57
N LEU A 46 0.01 -13.16 -1.13
CA LEU A 46 1.36 -12.92 -1.65
C LEU A 46 1.26 -12.55 -3.13
N LEU A 47 1.97 -11.50 -3.52
CA LEU A 47 2.08 -11.02 -4.90
C LEU A 47 3.55 -11.00 -5.30
N SER A 48 3.82 -11.51 -6.49
CA SER A 48 5.13 -11.54 -7.15
C SER A 48 5.21 -10.46 -8.23
N GLU A 49 6.34 -10.37 -8.90
CA GLU A 49 6.57 -9.39 -9.96
C GLU A 49 5.47 -9.42 -11.02
N ASN A 50 5.05 -8.22 -11.46
CA ASN A 50 3.97 -7.98 -12.42
C ASN A 50 2.56 -8.40 -11.94
N GLU A 51 2.41 -8.93 -10.73
CA GLU A 51 1.11 -9.07 -10.09
C GLU A 51 0.67 -7.76 -9.43
N SER A 52 -0.62 -7.64 -9.22
CA SER A 52 -1.20 -6.40 -8.70
C SER A 52 -2.39 -6.66 -7.80
N THR A 53 -2.76 -5.63 -7.03
CA THR A 53 -3.97 -5.66 -6.22
C THR A 53 -4.62 -4.30 -6.17
N TYR A 54 -5.94 -4.33 -6.08
CA TYR A 54 -6.78 -3.15 -5.93
C TYR A 54 -7.22 -3.02 -4.47
N ILE A 55 -7.08 -1.81 -3.94
CA ILE A 55 -7.48 -1.44 -2.59
C ILE A 55 -8.70 -0.53 -2.70
N PRO A 56 -9.90 -1.00 -2.33
CA PRO A 56 -11.11 -0.18 -2.34
C PRO A 56 -11.04 0.98 -1.34
N ILE A 57 -11.80 2.04 -1.61
CA ILE A 57 -12.03 3.13 -0.64
C ILE A 57 -12.62 2.54 0.66
N GLY A 58 -12.15 3.04 1.80
CA GLY A 58 -12.64 2.59 3.11
C GLY A 58 -12.09 1.25 3.57
N MET A 59 -11.22 0.60 2.77
CA MET A 59 -10.68 -0.71 3.10
C MET A 59 -9.38 -0.59 3.90
N ASN A 60 -9.32 -1.29 5.04
CA ASN A 60 -8.08 -1.44 5.78
C ASN A 60 -7.08 -2.28 4.97
N HIS A 61 -5.85 -1.80 4.83
CA HIS A 61 -4.85 -2.47 4.03
C HIS A 61 -3.43 -2.25 4.57
N ARG A 62 -2.53 -3.19 4.25
CA ARG A 62 -1.14 -3.16 4.68
C ARG A 62 -0.24 -3.79 3.64
N LEU A 63 0.93 -3.19 3.44
CA LEU A 63 2.02 -3.73 2.62
C LEU A 63 3.16 -4.24 3.51
N GLU A 64 3.59 -5.47 3.27
CA GLU A 64 4.75 -6.08 3.92
C GLU A 64 5.70 -6.67 2.87
N ASN A 65 7.00 -6.62 3.14
CA ASN A 65 8.01 -7.34 2.37
C ASN A 65 8.51 -8.56 3.18
N PRO A 66 7.92 -9.76 2.98
CA PRO A 66 8.41 -10.98 3.62
C PRO A 66 9.70 -11.54 2.99
N GLY A 67 10.15 -10.96 1.88
CA GLY A 67 11.31 -11.43 1.13
C GLY A 67 12.65 -11.02 1.72
N ARG A 68 13.72 -11.49 1.08
CA ARG A 68 15.12 -11.16 1.45
C ARG A 68 15.74 -10.08 0.57
N LEU A 69 15.04 -9.65 -0.48
CA LEU A 69 15.43 -8.58 -1.39
C LEU A 69 14.49 -7.37 -1.22
N PRO A 70 14.92 -6.15 -1.57
CA PRO A 70 14.04 -5.00 -1.58
C PRO A 70 12.79 -5.24 -2.45
N LEU A 71 11.64 -4.82 -1.93
CA LEU A 71 10.37 -4.83 -2.64
C LEU A 71 10.13 -3.45 -3.23
N HIS A 72 9.89 -3.39 -4.54
CA HIS A 72 9.54 -2.16 -5.24
C HIS A 72 8.12 -2.24 -5.78
N ILE A 73 7.30 -1.25 -5.47
CA ILE A 73 5.90 -1.18 -5.90
C ILE A 73 5.62 0.17 -6.55
N ILE A 74 4.81 0.17 -7.61
CA ILE A 74 4.13 1.37 -8.08
C ILE A 74 2.73 1.39 -7.48
N GLU A 75 2.43 2.45 -6.74
CA GLU A 75 1.11 2.77 -6.22
C GLU A 75 0.48 3.83 -7.09
N VAL A 76 -0.71 3.54 -7.60
CA VAL A 76 -1.58 4.50 -8.27
C VAL A 76 -2.75 4.80 -7.34
N GLN A 77 -2.79 6.01 -6.81
CA GLN A 77 -3.90 6.51 -6.02
C GLN A 77 -4.90 7.21 -6.93
N SER A 78 -6.19 6.96 -6.76
CA SER A 78 -7.27 7.59 -7.55
C SER A 78 -8.43 8.00 -6.64
N GLY A 79 -8.88 9.25 -6.72
CA GLY A 79 -9.88 9.78 -5.80
C GLY A 79 -10.28 11.23 -6.08
N SER A 80 -11.21 11.74 -5.28
CA SER A 80 -11.56 13.16 -5.24
C SER A 80 -10.65 13.97 -4.31
N TYR A 81 -9.97 13.29 -3.39
CA TYR A 81 -9.01 13.88 -2.46
C TYR A 81 -7.84 12.92 -2.25
N LEU A 82 -6.61 13.46 -2.30
CA LEU A 82 -5.36 12.66 -2.27
C LEU A 82 -4.39 13.13 -1.18
N GLY A 83 -4.84 14.00 -0.27
CA GLY A 83 -4.03 14.50 0.84
C GLY A 83 -3.57 13.39 1.78
N GLU A 84 -2.43 13.60 2.45
CA GLU A 84 -1.88 12.65 3.44
C GLU A 84 -2.68 12.61 4.75
N ASP A 85 -3.53 13.61 4.98
CA ASP A 85 -4.50 13.71 6.07
C ASP A 85 -5.70 12.77 5.90
N ASP A 86 -5.91 12.21 4.71
CA ASP A 86 -6.90 11.13 4.47
C ASP A 86 -6.45 9.76 5.01
N ILE A 87 -5.24 9.68 5.56
CA ILE A 87 -4.65 8.42 6.01
C ILE A 87 -5.00 8.16 7.46
N VAL A 88 -5.92 7.23 7.70
CA VAL A 88 -6.17 6.71 9.05
C VAL A 88 -5.24 5.53 9.30
N ARG A 89 -4.35 5.66 10.28
CA ARG A 89 -3.38 4.61 10.66
C ARG A 89 -3.89 3.82 11.85
N PHE A 90 -3.95 2.52 11.68
CA PHE A 90 -4.23 1.53 12.72
C PHE A 90 -2.91 0.79 13.01
N GLU A 91 -2.59 0.54 14.27
CA GLU A 91 -1.32 -0.10 14.67
C GLU A 91 -0.07 0.65 14.12
N ASP A 92 0.11 1.91 14.53
CA ASP A 92 1.28 2.66 14.09
C ASP A 92 2.57 2.09 14.69
N VAL A 93 3.33 1.36 13.88
CA VAL A 93 4.59 0.72 14.28
C VAL A 93 5.71 1.77 14.42
N TYR A 94 5.54 2.98 13.88
CA TYR A 94 6.61 3.98 13.76
C TYR A 94 6.40 5.26 14.59
N GLN A 95 5.36 5.34 15.43
CA GLN A 95 5.08 6.46 16.35
C GLN A 95 5.27 7.85 15.72
N ARG A 96 4.61 8.14 14.60
CA ARG A 96 4.71 9.47 13.97
C ARG A 96 3.48 10.30 14.31
N ALA A 97 3.71 11.34 15.11
CA ALA A 97 2.74 12.38 15.45
C ALA A 97 2.60 13.42 14.32
#